data_AF-A0A953EY73-F1
#
_entry.id   AF-A0A953EY73-F1
#
_cell.length_a   1.000
_cell.length_b   1.000
_cell.length_c   1.000
_cell.angle_alpha   90.00
_cell.angle_beta   90.00
_cell.angle_gamma   90.00
#
_symmetry.space_group_name_H-M   'P 1'
#
loop_
_entity.id
_entity.type
_entity.pdbx_description
1 polymer ?
#
loop_
_entity_poly.entity_id
_entity_poly.type
_entity_poly.pdbx_seq_one_letter_code
_entity_poly.pdbx_strand_id
1 'polypeptide(L)'
;MVAWILVAGAVVTVAVMTALLYKPLRAVRQESALARAKRDFHLQRERLEAQFFKLASTTGKPRGLRWTDCDFENPVAYARDRKTGELSAFVACTISFEAIEGGPMEDVEAVGNLRAATSVFNFRAKVWTTQGRVMFNLNPAEAIAFYQGVVESVGAENGGA
;
A
#
# COMPACT_ATOMS: atom_id res chain seq x y z
N MET A 1 53.21 17.94 4.99
CA MET A 1 52.36 16.98 5.74
C MET A 1 51.24 17.66 6.52
N VAL A 2 51.52 18.67 7.36
CA VAL A 2 50.51 19.34 8.23
C VAL A 2 49.32 19.93 7.46
N ALA A 3 49.55 20.60 6.32
CA ALA A 3 48.48 21.21 5.53
C ALA A 3 47.44 20.20 5.00
N TRP A 4 47.86 19.00 4.61
CA TRP A 4 46.96 17.95 4.12
C TRP A 4 46.08 17.37 5.24
N ILE A 5 46.59 17.32 6.46
CA ILE A 5 45.82 16.86 7.63
C ILE A 5 44.74 17.87 7.99
N LEU A 6 45.04 19.17 7.93
CA LEU A 6 44.06 20.24 8.18
C LEU A 6 42.95 20.25 7.12
N VAL A 7 43.31 20.08 5.84
CA VAL A 7 42.34 19.99 4.74
C VAL A 7 41.47 18.74 4.89
N ALA A 8 42.05 17.58 5.17
CA ALA A 8 41.29 16.34 5.38
C ALA A 8 40.32 16.45 6.58
N GLY A 9 40.77 17.05 7.69
CA GLY A 9 39.94 17.31 8.85
C GLY A 9 38.75 18.23 8.54
N ALA A 10 38.98 19.30 7.78
CA ALA A 10 37.93 20.22 7.35
C ALA A 10 36.90 19.54 6.42
N VAL A 11 37.34 18.67 5.51
CA VAL A 11 36.42 17.92 4.62
C VAL A 11 35.54 16.97 5.43
N VAL A 12 36.12 16.25 6.42
CA VAL A 12 35.35 15.33 7.27
C VAL A 12 34.33 16.08 8.12
N THR A 13 34.69 17.22 8.72
CA THR A 13 33.76 18.00 9.55
C THR A 13 32.61 18.57 8.71
N VAL A 14 32.89 19.07 7.50
CA VAL A 14 31.85 19.51 6.56
C VAL A 14 30.95 18.35 6.17
N ALA A 15 31.51 17.19 5.80
CA ALA A 15 30.72 16.01 5.42
C ALA A 15 29.80 15.53 6.56
N VAL A 16 30.31 15.51 7.79
CA VAL A 16 29.51 15.16 8.99
C VAL A 16 28.42 16.19 9.25
N MET A 17 28.74 17.49 9.22
CA MET A 17 27.72 18.54 9.38
C MET A 17 26.64 18.48 8.31
N THR A 18 27.00 18.28 7.05
CA THR A 18 26.04 18.12 5.96
C THR A 18 25.16 16.88 6.17
N ALA A 19 25.74 15.75 6.58
CA ALA A 19 24.97 14.52 6.85
C ALA A 19 24.00 14.70 8.04
N LEU A 20 24.41 15.39 9.10
CA LEU A 20 23.58 15.69 10.27
C LEU A 20 22.41 16.61 9.92
N LEU A 21 22.64 17.62 9.07
CA LEU A 21 21.59 18.54 8.60
C LEU A 21 20.67 17.91 7.56
N TYR A 22 21.13 16.92 6.78
CA TYR A 22 20.32 16.30 5.73
C TYR A 22 19.19 15.41 6.30
N LYS A 23 19.41 14.76 7.44
CA LYS A 23 18.40 13.90 8.10
C LYS A 23 17.11 14.64 8.49
N PRO A 24 17.13 15.76 9.23
CA PRO A 24 15.91 16.46 9.61
C PRO A 24 15.19 17.06 8.40
N LEU A 25 15.93 17.63 7.44
CA LEU A 25 15.38 18.14 6.19
C LEU A 25 14.67 17.06 5.37
N ARG A 26 15.23 15.84 5.33
CA ARG A 26 14.61 14.69 4.66
C ARG A 26 13.34 14.25 5.40
N ALA A 27 13.35 14.22 6.73
CA ALA A 27 12.18 13.84 7.53
C ALA A 27 10.99 14.78 7.28
N VAL A 28 11.20 16.10 7.35
CA VAL A 28 10.14 17.11 7.12
C VAL A 28 9.58 17.03 5.69
N ARG A 29 10.45 16.85 4.69
CA ARG A 29 10.03 16.67 3.29
C ARG A 29 9.22 15.38 3.12
N GLN A 30 9.62 14.30 3.79
CA GLN A 30 8.92 13.02 3.72
C GLN A 30 7.54 13.08 4.36
N GLU A 31 7.40 13.77 5.49
CA GLU A 31 6.11 13.96 6.17
C GLU A 31 5.15 14.79 5.30
N SER A 32 5.63 15.91 4.76
CA SER A 32 4.85 16.74 3.83
C SER A 32 4.44 15.98 2.57
N ALA A 33 5.35 15.18 2.01
CA ALA A 33 5.07 14.35 0.85
C ALA A 33 4.06 13.23 1.16
N LEU A 34 4.14 12.62 2.35
CA LEU A 34 3.19 11.62 2.81
C LEU A 34 1.80 12.25 2.97
N ALA A 35 1.68 13.38 3.67
CA ALA A 35 0.40 14.06 3.86
C ALA A 35 -0.24 14.45 2.51
N ARG A 36 0.57 14.91 1.55
CA ARG A 36 0.11 15.15 0.19
C ARG A 36 -0.36 13.87 -0.50
N ALA A 37 0.43 12.80 -0.46
CA ALA A 37 0.06 11.53 -1.08
C ALA A 37 -1.22 10.94 -0.48
N LYS A 38 -1.43 11.07 0.84
CA LYS A 38 -2.68 10.65 1.52
C LYS A 38 -3.89 11.45 1.00
N ARG A 39 -3.78 12.78 0.95
CA ARG A 39 -4.84 13.64 0.36
C ARG A 39 -5.12 13.28 -1.10
N ASP A 40 -4.06 13.12 -1.88
CA ASP A 40 -4.15 12.75 -3.29
C ASP A 40 -4.76 11.34 -3.44
N PHE A 41 -4.62 10.42 -2.48
CA PHE A 41 -5.29 9.12 -2.53
C PHE A 41 -6.81 9.29 -2.41
N HIS A 42 -7.25 9.99 -1.36
CA HIS A 42 -8.67 10.20 -1.07
C HIS A 42 -9.40 10.93 -2.22
N LEU A 43 -8.75 11.89 -2.89
CA LEU A 43 -9.33 12.61 -4.03
C LEU A 43 -9.63 11.74 -5.26
N GLN A 44 -8.94 10.61 -5.43
CA GLN A 44 -9.10 9.70 -6.59
C GLN A 44 -9.49 8.29 -6.15
N ARG A 45 -9.95 8.15 -4.90
CA ARG A 45 -10.25 6.87 -4.27
C ARG A 45 -11.25 6.05 -5.08
N GLU A 46 -12.40 6.63 -5.41
CA GLU A 46 -13.45 5.95 -6.19
C GLU A 46 -12.92 5.45 -7.55
N ARG A 47 -12.12 6.28 -8.24
CA ARG A 47 -11.49 5.91 -9.51
C ARG A 47 -10.53 4.72 -9.34
N LEU A 48 -9.75 4.73 -8.26
CA LEU A 48 -8.79 3.67 -7.95
C LEU A 48 -9.50 2.37 -7.57
N GLU A 49 -10.55 2.43 -6.76
CA GLU A 49 -11.36 1.29 -6.34
C GLU A 49 -12.07 0.65 -7.54
N ALA A 50 -12.67 1.45 -8.42
CA ALA A 50 -13.26 0.96 -9.67
C ALA A 50 -12.20 0.30 -10.58
N GLN A 51 -11.02 0.91 -10.70
CA GLN A 51 -9.91 0.33 -11.47
C GLN A 51 -9.41 -0.97 -10.84
N PHE A 52 -9.34 -1.03 -9.51
CA PHE A 52 -8.97 -2.24 -8.77
C PHE A 52 -9.96 -3.35 -9.04
N PHE A 53 -11.27 -3.10 -8.88
CA PHE A 53 -12.30 -4.13 -9.05
C PHE A 53 -12.26 -4.71 -10.47
N LYS A 54 -12.14 -3.83 -11.47
CA LYS A 54 -11.99 -4.24 -12.87
C LYS A 54 -10.76 -5.13 -13.09
N LEU A 55 -9.60 -4.76 -12.54
CA LEU A 55 -8.38 -5.56 -12.70
C LEU A 55 -8.44 -6.86 -11.91
N ALA A 56 -8.86 -6.82 -10.65
CA ALA A 56 -8.90 -7.97 -9.74
C ALA A 56 -9.90 -9.04 -10.21
N SER A 57 -11.10 -8.64 -10.65
CA SER A 57 -12.12 -9.56 -11.18
C SER A 57 -11.65 -10.34 -12.41
N THR A 58 -10.81 -9.73 -13.26
CA THR A 58 -10.24 -10.43 -14.43
C THR A 58 -9.20 -11.49 -14.09
N THR A 59 -8.65 -11.51 -12.87
CA THR A 59 -7.64 -12.49 -12.47
C THR A 59 -8.20 -13.89 -12.18
N GLY A 60 -9.52 -14.03 -12.06
CA GLY A 60 -10.19 -15.33 -11.84
C GLY A 60 -9.85 -16.01 -10.51
N LYS A 61 -9.44 -15.24 -9.50
CA LYS A 61 -9.15 -15.72 -8.14
C LYS A 61 -10.25 -15.29 -7.17
N PRO A 62 -10.83 -16.18 -6.34
CA PRO A 62 -10.61 -17.63 -6.29
C PRO A 62 -11.15 -18.36 -7.53
N ARG A 63 -10.53 -19.48 -7.89
CA ARG A 63 -10.92 -20.26 -9.09
C ARG A 63 -12.38 -20.73 -8.97
N GLY A 64 -13.11 -20.73 -10.09
CA GLY A 64 -14.49 -21.20 -10.15
C GLY A 64 -15.53 -20.22 -9.59
N LEU A 65 -15.10 -19.02 -9.16
CA LEU A 65 -15.96 -17.96 -8.64
C LEU A 65 -15.82 -16.69 -9.49
N ARG A 66 -16.94 -16.03 -9.74
CA ARG A 66 -17.02 -14.72 -10.37
C ARG A 66 -17.17 -13.65 -9.30
N TRP A 67 -16.37 -12.59 -9.38
CA TRP A 67 -16.56 -11.42 -8.52
C TRP A 67 -17.81 -10.68 -8.95
N THR A 68 -18.67 -10.35 -8.00
CA THR A 68 -19.90 -9.61 -8.26
C THR A 68 -19.84 -8.20 -7.71
N ASP A 69 -19.24 -8.03 -6.53
CA ASP A 69 -19.14 -6.75 -5.86
C ASP A 69 -17.90 -6.69 -4.96
N CYS A 70 -17.50 -5.48 -4.56
CA CYS A 70 -16.41 -5.24 -3.62
C CYS A 70 -16.67 -3.96 -2.83
N ASP A 71 -16.93 -4.12 -1.54
CA ASP A 71 -17.13 -3.01 -0.60
C ASP A 71 -15.81 -2.65 0.08
N PHE A 72 -15.44 -1.37 0.11
CA PHE A 72 -14.18 -0.90 0.68
C PHE A 72 -14.42 -0.14 1.97
N GLU A 73 -13.69 -0.50 3.02
CA GLU A 73 -13.75 0.23 4.27
C GLU A 73 -13.05 1.58 4.16
N ASN A 74 -13.55 2.59 4.87
CA ASN A 74 -12.97 3.93 4.86
C ASN A 74 -11.50 4.02 5.31
N PRO A 75 -11.04 3.31 6.36
CA PRO A 75 -9.69 3.49 6.90
C PRO A 75 -8.60 2.97 5.96
N VAL A 76 -7.54 3.76 5.80
CA VAL A 76 -6.39 3.40 4.98
C VAL A 76 -5.13 3.19 5.83
N ALA A 77 -4.48 2.04 5.66
CA ALA A 77 -3.15 1.79 6.21
C ALA A 77 -2.09 2.05 5.14
N TYR A 78 -1.03 2.77 5.51
CA TYR A 78 0.04 3.14 4.60
C TYR A 78 1.34 2.44 4.99
N ALA A 79 2.01 1.86 3.99
CA ALA A 79 3.34 1.29 4.16
C ALA A 79 4.28 1.76 3.07
N ARG A 80 5.58 1.75 3.37
CA ARG A 80 6.65 2.11 2.45
C ARG A 80 7.51 0.88 2.18
N ASP A 81 7.80 0.62 0.92
CA ASP A 81 8.79 -0.40 0.56
C ASP A 81 10.18 0.02 1.07
N ARG A 82 10.85 -0.86 1.80
CA ARG A 82 12.15 -0.59 2.44
C ARG A 82 13.28 -0.43 1.43
N LYS A 83 13.19 -1.10 0.27
CA LYS A 83 14.22 -1.08 -0.78
C LYS A 83 14.03 0.09 -1.73
N THR A 84 12.81 0.29 -2.20
CA THR A 84 12.50 1.30 -3.23
C THR A 84 12.04 2.63 -2.64
N GLY A 85 11.57 2.64 -1.39
CA GLY A 85 10.97 3.80 -0.75
C GLY A 85 9.56 4.14 -1.26
N GLU A 86 8.98 3.30 -2.12
CA GLU A 86 7.66 3.50 -2.71
C GLU A 86 6.55 3.37 -1.66
N LEU A 87 5.59 4.28 -1.70
CA LEU A 87 4.45 4.29 -0.78
C LEU A 87 3.35 3.40 -1.34
N SER A 88 2.67 2.66 -0.46
CA SER A 88 1.50 1.86 -0.78
C SER A 88 0.40 2.13 0.23
N ALA A 89 -0.85 2.06 -0.25
CA ALA A 89 -2.06 2.14 0.55
C ALA A 89 -2.72 0.77 0.57
N PHE A 90 -3.10 0.32 1.76
CA PHE A 90 -3.77 -0.93 2.05
C PHE A 90 -5.16 -0.59 2.60
N VAL A 91 -6.19 -1.06 1.91
CA VAL A 91 -7.58 -0.79 2.26
C VAL A 91 -8.30 -2.11 2.46
N ALA A 92 -8.93 -2.27 3.62
CA ALA A 92 -9.76 -3.42 3.89
C ALA A 92 -10.95 -3.41 2.94
N CYS A 93 -11.30 -4.57 2.41
CA CYS A 93 -12.48 -4.71 1.57
C CYS A 93 -13.16 -6.05 1.79
N THR A 94 -14.45 -6.08 1.51
CA THR A 94 -15.27 -7.29 1.49
C THR A 94 -15.69 -7.57 0.06
N ILE A 95 -15.33 -8.75 -0.44
CA ILE A 95 -15.60 -9.14 -1.83
C ILE A 95 -16.72 -10.16 -1.88
N SER A 96 -17.70 -9.91 -2.75
CA SER A 96 -18.83 -10.79 -3.05
C SER A 96 -18.52 -11.68 -4.25
N PHE A 97 -18.91 -12.94 -4.15
CA PHE A 97 -18.69 -13.95 -5.18
C PHE A 97 -19.98 -14.68 -5.54
N GLU A 98 -20.06 -15.13 -6.78
CA GLU A 98 -21.03 -16.11 -7.25
C GLU A 98 -20.30 -17.29 -7.90
N ALA A 99 -20.88 -18.49 -7.79
CA ALA A 99 -20.42 -19.65 -8.54
C ALA A 99 -20.58 -19.38 -10.04
N ILE A 100 -19.65 -19.91 -10.84
CA ILE A 100 -19.82 -19.98 -12.28
C ILE A 100 -20.73 -21.18 -12.59
N GLU A 101 -21.79 -20.97 -13.36
CA GLU A 101 -22.72 -22.02 -13.82
C GLU A 101 -21.96 -23.16 -14.53
N GLY A 102 -22.27 -24.41 -14.19
CA GLY A 102 -21.54 -25.60 -14.65
C GLY A 102 -20.13 -25.78 -14.06
N GLY A 103 -19.76 -24.97 -13.06
CA GLY A 103 -18.44 -24.98 -12.42
C GLY A 103 -18.35 -25.90 -11.20
N PRO A 104 -17.13 -26.23 -10.73
CA PRO A 104 -16.91 -27.17 -9.62
C PRO A 104 -17.42 -26.67 -8.25
N MET A 105 -17.99 -25.48 -8.19
CA MET A 105 -18.50 -24.80 -7.00
C MET A 105 -20.00 -24.49 -7.08
N GLU A 106 -20.70 -24.93 -8.14
CA GLU A 106 -22.14 -24.64 -8.36
C GLU A 106 -23.04 -25.21 -7.25
N ASP A 107 -22.77 -26.42 -6.77
CA ASP A 107 -23.59 -27.13 -5.78
C ASP A 107 -23.23 -26.84 -4.31
N VAL A 108 -22.30 -25.90 -4.05
CA VAL A 108 -21.86 -25.60 -2.68
C VAL A 108 -22.69 -24.45 -2.12
N GLU A 109 -23.62 -24.74 -1.21
CA GLU A 109 -24.50 -23.75 -0.54
C GLU A 109 -23.73 -22.60 0.15
N ALA A 110 -22.45 -22.80 0.47
CA ALA A 110 -21.59 -21.74 0.99
C ALA A 110 -21.19 -20.69 -0.06
N VAL A 111 -21.56 -20.82 -1.34
CA VAL A 111 -21.17 -19.86 -2.40
C VAL A 111 -22.11 -18.66 -2.44
N GLY A 112 -22.17 -17.96 -1.31
CA GLY A 112 -22.53 -16.55 -1.15
C GLY A 112 -21.49 -15.84 -0.28
N ASN A 113 -20.28 -16.40 -0.18
CA ASN A 113 -19.29 -16.03 0.82
C ASN A 113 -18.65 -14.67 0.52
N LEU A 114 -19.17 -13.63 1.17
CA LEU A 114 -18.41 -12.42 1.45
C LEU A 114 -17.03 -12.82 2.00
N ARG A 115 -15.95 -12.35 1.38
CA ARG A 115 -14.60 -12.56 1.92
C ARG A 115 -13.95 -11.24 2.28
N ALA A 116 -13.51 -11.17 3.52
CA ALA A 116 -12.59 -10.16 3.97
C ALA A 116 -11.27 -10.28 3.19
N ALA A 117 -10.77 -9.15 2.73
CA ALA A 117 -9.53 -9.03 2.03
C ALA A 117 -8.90 -7.67 2.26
N THR A 118 -7.66 -7.53 1.82
CA THR A 118 -6.96 -6.24 1.72
C THR A 118 -6.59 -5.98 0.27
N SER A 119 -7.05 -4.85 -0.24
CA SER A 119 -6.65 -4.32 -1.54
C SER A 119 -5.37 -3.48 -1.41
N VAL A 120 -4.55 -3.48 -2.47
CA VAL A 120 -3.27 -2.73 -2.49
C VAL A 120 -3.24 -1.74 -3.64
N PHE A 121 -2.88 -0.51 -3.30
CA PHE A 121 -2.63 0.60 -4.22
C PHE A 121 -1.19 1.08 -4.05
N ASN A 122 -0.54 1.48 -5.14
CA ASN A 122 0.85 1.91 -5.13
C ASN A 122 0.96 3.36 -5.59
N PHE A 123 1.83 4.13 -4.92
CA PHE A 123 2.15 5.50 -5.27
C PHE A 123 3.52 5.56 -5.92
N ARG A 124 3.53 5.70 -7.26
CA ARG A 124 4.74 5.75 -8.08
C ARG A 124 4.70 6.99 -8.97
N ALA A 125 5.84 7.66 -9.11
CA ALA A 125 5.97 8.86 -9.94
C ALA A 125 4.89 9.93 -9.66
N LYS A 126 4.51 10.10 -8.38
CA LYS A 126 3.47 11.03 -7.89
C LYS A 126 2.04 10.69 -8.31
N VAL A 127 1.77 9.48 -8.77
CA VAL A 127 0.45 9.02 -9.17
C VAL A 127 0.09 7.75 -8.40
N TRP A 128 -1.16 7.66 -7.96
CA TRP A 128 -1.72 6.44 -7.40
C TRP A 128 -2.20 5.52 -8.52
N THR A 129 -1.83 4.25 -8.42
CA THR A 129 -2.22 3.20 -9.36
C THR A 129 -2.55 1.91 -8.59
N THR A 130 -3.16 0.95 -9.29
CA THR A 130 -3.40 -0.39 -8.77
C THR A 130 -3.15 -1.41 -9.87
N GLN A 131 -2.73 -2.60 -9.46
CA GLN A 131 -2.60 -3.77 -10.32
C GLN A 131 -3.69 -4.82 -10.03
N GLY A 132 -4.73 -4.47 -9.26
CA GLY A 132 -5.75 -5.43 -8.80
C GLY A 132 -5.21 -6.42 -7.77
N ARG A 133 -4.11 -6.09 -7.06
CA ARG A 133 -3.50 -6.98 -6.07
C ARG A 133 -4.36 -7.02 -4.80
N VAL A 134 -4.84 -8.21 -4.49
CA VAL A 134 -5.68 -8.51 -3.32
C VAL A 134 -5.03 -9.56 -2.43
N MET A 135 -5.21 -9.43 -1.13
CA MET A 135 -4.78 -10.39 -0.11
C MET A 135 -6.01 -10.86 0.66
N PHE A 136 -6.45 -12.09 0.40
CA PHE A 136 -7.60 -12.66 1.07
C PHE A 136 -7.29 -13.02 2.52
N ASN A 137 -8.29 -12.90 3.38
CA ASN A 137 -8.26 -13.32 4.79
C ASN A 137 -7.20 -12.58 5.63
N LEU A 138 -6.76 -11.40 5.21
CA LEU A 138 -5.87 -10.54 5.98
C LEU A 138 -6.47 -9.14 6.03
N ASN A 139 -6.47 -8.53 7.21
CA ASN A 139 -6.71 -7.11 7.35
C ASN A 139 -5.46 -6.28 6.96
N PRO A 140 -5.55 -4.95 6.79
CA PRO A 140 -4.41 -4.14 6.35
C PRO A 140 -3.19 -4.21 7.27
N ALA A 141 -3.37 -4.31 8.59
CA ALA A 141 -2.26 -4.40 9.55
C ALA A 141 -1.55 -5.77 9.42
N GLU A 142 -2.31 -6.86 9.33
CA GLU A 142 -1.79 -8.21 9.10
C GLU A 142 -1.12 -8.35 7.74
N ALA A 143 -1.70 -7.75 6.70
CA ALA A 143 -1.12 -7.69 5.36
C ALA A 143 0.26 -7.01 5.39
N ILE A 144 0.36 -5.84 6.02
CA ILE A 144 1.65 -5.15 6.19
C ILE A 144 2.60 -6.01 7.03
N ALA A 145 2.10 -6.66 8.09
CA ALA A 145 2.89 -7.53 8.95
C ALA A 145 3.51 -8.70 8.17
N PHE A 146 2.71 -9.36 7.34
CA PHE A 146 3.13 -10.48 6.49
C PHE A 146 4.28 -10.09 5.53
N TYR A 147 4.34 -8.81 5.11
CA TYR A 147 5.39 -8.30 4.23
C TYR A 147 6.45 -7.44 4.95
N GLN A 148 6.60 -7.52 6.29
CA GLN A 148 7.52 -6.66 7.07
C GLN A 148 8.99 -6.65 6.61
N GLY A 149 9.46 -7.72 5.97
CA GLY A 149 10.80 -7.78 5.38
C GLY A 149 10.96 -6.90 4.12
N VAL A 150 9.86 -6.51 3.49
CA VAL A 150 9.80 -5.73 2.25
C VAL A 150 9.21 -4.35 2.47
N VAL A 151 8.24 -4.20 3.38
CA VAL A 151 7.57 -2.92 3.67
C VAL A 151 7.65 -2.54 5.15
N GLU A 152 7.57 -1.25 5.44
CA GLU A 152 7.45 -0.68 6.79
C GLU A 152 6.19 0.16 6.91
N SER A 153 5.45 0.03 8.02
CA SER A 153 4.29 0.87 8.28
C SER A 153 4.72 2.33 8.47
N VAL A 154 4.04 3.26 7.80
CA VAL A 154 4.31 4.70 7.88
C VAL A 154 3.10 5.51 8.36
N GLY A 155 2.02 4.82 8.74
CA GLY A 155 0.84 5.39 9.39
C GLY A 155 -0.44 4.67 9.00
N ALA A 156 -1.41 4.64 9.91
CA ALA A 156 -2.75 4.14 9.66
C ALA A 156 -3.77 5.21 10.02
N GLU A 157 -4.87 5.26 9.28
CA GLU A 157 -6.04 6.04 9.65
C GLU A 157 -6.86 5.22 10.65
N ASN A 158 -7.40 5.88 11.67
CA ASN A 158 -8.25 5.20 12.64
C ASN A 158 -9.61 4.94 12.02
N GLY A 159 -10.08 3.69 12.07
CA GLY A 159 -11.49 3.38 11.85
C GLY A 159 -12.29 3.90 13.03
N GLY A 160 -13.03 4.99 12.80
CA GLY A 160 -14.14 5.33 13.68
C GLY A 160 -15.16 4.21 13.58
N ALA A 161 -15.45 3.57 14.72
CA ALA A 161 -16.63 2.73 14.88
C ALA A 161 -17.90 3.60 14.83
#